data_AF-A0A1J3FQZ3-F1
#
_entry.id   AF-A0A1J3FQZ3-F1
#
_cell.length_a   1.000
_cell.length_b   1.000
_cell.length_c   1.000
_cell.angle_alpha   90.00
_cell.angle_beta   90.00
_cell.angle_gamma   90.00
#
_symmetry.space_group_name_H-M   'P 1'
#
loop_
_entity.id
_entity.type
_entity.pdbx_description
1 polymer ?
#
loop_
_entity_poly.entity_id
_entity_poly.type
_entity_poly.pdbx_seq_one_letter_code
_entity_poly.pdbx_strand_id
1 'polypeptide(L)' 'RIEIVTGRKYPFGNHIKESLSSLPPKVEIKVEEVECQKQGVSKLAVTLTRLSQPLQSTKRHYADMIVGSEEENLIHFHE' A
#
# COMPACT_ATOMS: atom_id res chain seq x y z
N ARG A 1 -7.95 13.99 -19.86
CA ARG A 1 -7.87 15.47 -19.71
C ARG A 1 -8.69 15.87 -18.48
N ILE A 2 -8.04 16.13 -17.34
CA ILE A 2 -8.69 16.42 -16.03
C ILE A 2 -9.41 17.79 -16.04
N GLU A 3 -8.98 18.70 -16.92
CA GLU A 3 -9.59 20.04 -17.14
C GLU A 3 -11.07 19.95 -17.52
N ILE A 4 -11.46 18.92 -18.28
CA ILE A 4 -12.84 18.70 -18.75
C ILE A 4 -13.75 18.25 -17.59
N VAL A 5 -13.19 17.52 -16.62
CA VAL A 5 -13.96 16.96 -15.49
C VAL A 5 -14.05 17.94 -14.33
N THR A 6 -13.04 18.79 -14.14
CA THR A 6 -12.96 19.71 -12.98
C THR A 6 -13.47 21.12 -13.27
N GLY A 7 -13.74 21.47 -14.54
CA GLY A 7 -14.20 22.80 -14.96
C GLY A 7 -13.18 23.93 -14.73
N ARG A 8 -11.95 23.61 -14.33
CA ARG A 8 -10.90 24.58 -13.99
C ARG A 8 -9.96 24.80 -15.18
N LYS A 9 -9.82 26.06 -15.61
CA LYS A 9 -8.85 26.47 -16.65
C LYS A 9 -7.42 26.30 -16.16
N TYR A 10 -6.52 25.98 -17.08
CA TYR A 10 -5.07 26.04 -16.88
C TYR A 10 -4.68 27.40 -16.25
N PRO A 11 -3.78 27.46 -15.24
CA PRO A 11 -2.93 26.38 -14.72
C PRO A 11 -3.48 25.68 -13.46
N PHE A 12 -4.67 26.06 -12.96
CA PHE A 12 -5.17 25.66 -11.63
C PHE A 12 -5.44 24.16 -11.46
N GLY A 13 -5.48 23.37 -12.54
CA GLY A 13 -5.65 21.92 -12.52
C GLY A 13 -4.35 21.11 -12.39
N ASN A 14 -3.17 21.72 -12.56
CA ASN A 14 -1.89 21.00 -12.54
C ASN A 14 -1.53 20.49 -11.15
N HIS A 15 -1.76 21.29 -10.10
CA HIS A 15 -1.49 20.88 -8.72
C HIS A 15 -2.31 19.65 -8.29
N ILE A 16 -3.54 19.52 -8.81
CA ILE A 16 -4.40 18.36 -8.55
C ILE A 16 -3.85 17.13 -9.26
N LYS A 17 -3.42 17.26 -10.52
CA LYS A 17 -2.81 16.17 -11.30
C LYS A 17 -1.54 15.65 -10.64
N GLU A 18 -0.68 16.55 -10.18
CA GLU A 18 0.54 16.21 -9.44
C GLU A 18 0.22 15.52 -8.11
N SER A 19 -0.73 16.07 -7.35
CA SER A 19 -1.16 15.48 -6.07
C SER A 19 -1.71 14.07 -6.26
N LEU A 20 -2.58 13.86 -7.26
CA LEU A 20 -3.12 12.55 -7.60
C LEU A 20 -2.02 11.57 -8.04
N SER A 21 -1.02 12.03 -8.80
CA SER A 21 0.13 11.20 -9.19
C SER A 21 1.09 10.88 -8.04
N SER A 22 0.98 11.60 -6.93
CA SER A 22 1.80 11.42 -5.73
C SER A 22 1.15 10.55 -4.66
N LEU A 23 -0.11 10.11 -4.88
CA LEU A 23 -0.80 9.21 -3.98
C LEU A 23 -0.06 7.87 -3.87
N PRO A 24 -0.18 7.17 -2.73
CA PRO A 24 0.37 5.83 -2.59
C PRO A 24 -0.12 4.92 -3.73
N PRO A 25 0.76 4.02 -4.23
CA PRO A 25 0.37 3.09 -5.27
C PRO A 25 -0.76 2.19 -4.77
N LYS A 26 -1.63 1.75 -5.68
CA LYS A 26 -2.58 0.71 -5.35
C LYS A 26 -1.82 -0.61 -5.19
N VAL A 27 -1.92 -1.20 -4.01
CA VAL A 27 -1.28 -2.47 -3.66
C VAL A 27 -2.37 -3.48 -3.33
N GLU A 28 -2.25 -4.67 -3.91
CA GLU A 28 -3.01 -5.84 -3.51
C GLU A 28 -2.25 -6.59 -2.43
N ILE A 29 -2.96 -7.03 -1.40
CA ILE A 29 -2.41 -7.78 -0.28
C ILE A 29 -3.02 -9.17 -0.32
N LYS A 30 -2.16 -10.20 -0.38
CA LYS A 30 -2.58 -11.60 -0.25
C LYS A 30 -1.95 -12.19 0.99
N VAL A 31 -2.76 -12.83 1.83
CA VAL A 31 -2.31 -13.52 3.03
C VAL A 31 -2.71 -14.98 2.92
N GLU A 32 -1.74 -15.88 3.07
CA GLU A 32 -1.95 -17.32 2.98
C GLU A 32 -1.28 -18.02 4.14
N GLU A 33 -1.94 -19.01 4.72
CA GLU A 33 -1.33 -19.90 5.70
C GLU A 33 -0.45 -20.93 4.98
N VAL A 34 0.78 -21.06 5.45
CA VAL A 34 1.76 -21.99 4.88
C VAL A 34 1.92 -23.16 5.83
N GLU A 35 1.82 -24.36 5.28
CA GLU A 35 1.95 -25.58 6.07
C GLU A 35 3.33 -25.65 6.74
N CYS A 36 3.30 -25.96 8.03
CA CYS A 36 4.44 -25.96 8.91
C CYS A 36 4.52 -27.33 9.57
N GLN A 37 5.66 -28.02 9.42
CA GLN A 37 5.85 -29.34 10.04
C GLN A 37 6.19 -29.28 11.54
N LYS A 38 6.38 -28.07 12.09
CA LYS A 38 6.59 -27.85 13.52
C LYS A 38 5.27 -27.56 14.22
N GLN A 39 4.89 -28.41 15.17
CA GLN A 39 3.77 -28.13 16.05
C GLN A 39 3.96 -26.82 16.80
N GLY A 40 2.88 -26.04 16.90
CA GLY A 40 2.85 -24.76 17.63
C GLY A 40 3.43 -23.56 16.89
N VAL A 41 3.85 -23.70 15.63
CA VAL A 41 4.30 -22.57 14.80
C VAL A 41 3.33 -22.36 13.65
N SER A 42 2.61 -21.24 13.66
CA SER A 42 1.84 -20.78 12.51
C SER A 42 2.70 -19.91 11.61
N LYS A 43 2.65 -20.17 10.30
CA LYS A 43 3.40 -19.40 9.30
C LYS A 43 2.43 -18.78 8.32
N LEU A 44 2.49 -17.46 8.18
CA LEU A 44 1.71 -16.71 7.21
C LEU A 44 2.65 -16.16 6.13
N ALA A 45 2.30 -16.39 4.88
CA ALA A 45 2.94 -15.73 3.74
C ALA A 45 2.10 -14.50 3.38
N VAL A 46 2.72 -13.32 3.49
CA VAL A 46 2.12 -12.05 3.07
C VAL A 46 2.80 -11.60 1.78
N THR A 47 2.01 -11.40 0.74
CA THR A 47 2.49 -10.92 -0.57
C THR A 47 1.87 -9.57 -0.86
N LEU A 48 2.72 -8.58 -1.15
CA LEU A 48 2.33 -7.23 -1.57
C LEU A 48 2.58 -7.07 -3.07
N THR A 49 1.52 -6.95 -3.85
CA THR A 49 1.61 -6.76 -5.31
C THR A 49 1.21 -5.34 -5.68
N ARG A 50 2.18 -4.56 -6.20
CA ARG A 50 1.88 -3.22 -6.74
C ARG A 50 1.13 -3.35 -8.06
N LEU A 51 -0.13 -2.90 -8.09
CA LEU A 51 -0.98 -2.95 -9.29
C LEU A 51 -0.76 -1.77 -10.23
N SER A 52 -0.34 -0.62 -9.70
CA SER A 52 -0.09 0.59 -10.49
C SER A 52 1.33 0.60 -11.05
N GLN A 53 1.49 0.98 -12.33
CA GLN A 53 2.79 1.17 -12.93
C GLN A 53 3.60 2.22 -12.15
N PRO A 54 4.91 2.02 -11.92
CA PRO A 54 5.72 3.01 -11.22
C PRO A 54 5.71 4.32 -12.00
N LEU A 55 5.08 5.35 -11.43
CA LEU A 55 5.22 6.71 -11.94
C LEU A 55 6.67 7.15 -11.67
N GLN A 56 7.24 7.92 -12.59
CA GLN A 56 8.49 8.64 -12.35
C GLN A 56 8.22 9.76 -11.33
N SER A 57 8.08 9.36 -10.08
CA SER A 57 7.89 10.21 -8.91
C SER A 57 9.19 10.20 -8.11
N THR A 58 9.59 11.36 -7.60
CA THR A 58 10.72 11.47 -6.66
C THR A 58 10.37 10.95 -5.26
N LYS A 59 9.08 10.73 -4.97
CA LYS A 59 8.62 10.18 -3.69
C LYS A 59 8.79 8.67 -3.66
N ARG A 60 9.43 8.18 -2.59
CA ARG A 60 9.54 6.76 -2.29
C ARG A 60 8.36 6.32 -1.42
N HIS A 61 7.90 5.09 -1.63
CA HIS A 61 6.83 4.48 -0.87
C HIS A 61 7.41 3.30 -0.09
N TYR A 62 7.17 3.29 1.21
CA TYR A 62 7.60 2.27 2.15
C TYR A 62 6.36 1.69 2.85
N ALA A 63 6.46 0.46 3.32
CA ALA A 63 5.42 -0.21 4.09
C ALA A 63 6.10 -1.00 5.20
N ASP A 64 5.52 -0.91 6.41
CA ASP A 64 5.95 -1.68 7.58
C ASP A 64 4.93 -2.80 7.81
N MET A 65 5.40 -3.98 8.23
CA MET A 65 4.54 -5.11 8.54
C MET A 65 4.43 -5.28 10.06
N ILE A 66 3.20 -5.24 10.57
CA ILE A 66 2.92 -5.39 12.00
C ILE A 66 1.91 -6.52 12.18
N VAL A 67 2.22 -7.45 13.07
CA VAL A 67 1.29 -8.50 13.53
C VAL A 67 1.08 -8.32 15.02
N GLY A 68 -0.16 -8.16 15.45
CA GLY A 68 -0.52 -7.97 16.85
C GLY A 68 -1.91 -8.49 17.17
N SER A 69 -2.16 -8.67 18.46
CA SER A 69 -3.47 -8.97 19.02
C SER A 69 -4.13 -7.67 19.47
N GLU A 70 -5.33 -7.39 18.95
CA GLU A 70 -6.12 -6.23 19.35
C GLU A 70 -6.64 -6.36 20.79
N GLU A 71 -7.08 -7.56 21.18
CA GLU A 71 -7.64 -7.83 22.52
C GLU A 71 -6.58 -7.66 23.62
N GLU A 72 -5.36 -8.14 23.37
CA GLU A 72 -4.25 -8.02 24.32
C GLU A 72 -3.48 -6.70 24.16
N ASN A 73 -3.80 -5.90 23.14
CA ASN A 73 -3.07 -4.70 22.74
C ASN A 73 -1.55 -4.95 22.65
N LEU A 74 -1.16 -6.09 22.05
CA LEU A 74 0.22 -6.59 22.02
C LEU A 74 0.71 -6.78 20.59
N ILE A 75 1.90 -6.27 20.28
CA ILE A 75 2.58 -6.52 19.01
C ILE A 75 3.40 -7.81 19.15
N HIS A 76 3.13 -8.79 18.30
CA HIS A 76 3.85 -10.06 18.24
C HIS A 76 5.03 -10.00 17.25
N PHE A 77 4.91 -9.19 16.19
CA PHE A 77 5.93 -9.07 15.14
C PHE A 77 5.91 -7.68 14.51
N HIS A 78 7.10 -7.16 14.18
CA HIS A 78 7.31 -5.89 13.48
C HIS A 78 8.55 -5.99 12.58
N GLU A 79 8.39 -5.66 11.29
CA GLU A 79 9.46 -5.61 10.28
C GLU A 79 9.30 -4.40 9.36
#